data_AF-A0A0C2VMP9-F1
#
_entry.id   AF-A0A0C2VMP9-F1
#
_cell.length_a   1.000
_cell.length_b   1.000
_cell.length_c   1.000
_cell.angle_alpha   90.00
_cell.angle_beta   90.00
_cell.angle_gamma   90.00
#
_symmetry.space_group_name_H-M   'P 1'
#
loop_
_entity.id
_entity.type
_entity.pdbx_description
1 polymer ?
#
loop_
_entity_poly.entity_id
_entity_poly.type
_entity_poly.pdbx_seq_one_letter_code
_entity_poly.pdbx_strand_id
1 'polypeptide(L)'
;MDSKGRATDNICIERFWRSAKVEKIYLNEYDNVSILKDDVKWYIEFYNHRRFHETLEYQKPMNVYHEGLKLNDRTDSDSDKRVG
;
A
#
# COMPACT_ATOMS: atom_id res chain seq x y z
N MET A 1 -28.34 3.66 -4.79
CA MET A 1 -27.51 3.81 -3.57
C MET A 1 -26.26 4.56 -3.99
N ASP A 2 -26.21 5.87 -3.74
CA ASP A 2 -25.01 6.67 -3.95
C ASP A 2 -24.09 6.49 -2.75
N SER A 3 -23.13 5.59 -2.87
CA SER A 3 -22.09 5.38 -1.86
C SER A 3 -20.73 5.63 -2.50
N LYS A 4 -20.10 6.74 -2.08
CA LYS A 4 -18.69 7.07 -2.31
C LYS A 4 -17.82 5.86 -1.92
N GLY A 5 -17.15 5.30 -2.92
CA GLY A 5 -16.36 4.06 -2.85
C GLY A 5 -16.34 3.44 -4.24
N ARG A 6 -15.55 4.03 -5.15
CA ARG A 6 -15.54 3.58 -6.55
C ARG A 6 -14.85 2.20 -6.56
N ALA A 7 -15.31 1.29 -7.42
CA ALA A 7 -14.66 -0.02 -7.60
C ALA A 7 -13.14 0.11 -7.90
N THR A 8 -12.73 1.24 -8.48
CA THR A 8 -11.34 1.61 -8.72
C THR A 8 -10.54 1.88 -7.44
N ASP A 9 -11.17 2.38 -6.39
CA ASP A 9 -10.49 2.72 -5.14
C ASP A 9 -10.17 1.44 -4.34
N ASN A 10 -11.05 0.43 -4.45
CA ASN A 10 -10.89 -0.85 -3.76
C ASN A 10 -9.93 -1.83 -4.48
N ILE A 11 -9.68 -1.65 -5.78
CA ILE A 11 -8.90 -2.62 -6.56
C ILE A 11 -7.48 -2.84 -6.01
N CYS A 12 -6.85 -1.78 -5.48
CA CYS A 12 -5.51 -1.83 -4.92
C CYS A 12 -5.48 -2.68 -3.65
N ILE A 13 -6.41 -2.43 -2.72
CA ILE A 13 -6.47 -3.17 -1.45
C ILE A 13 -6.90 -4.63 -1.65
N GLU A 14 -7.80 -4.89 -2.61
CA GLU A 14 -8.17 -6.25 -2.99
C GLU A 14 -7.00 -7.03 -3.60
N ARG A 15 -6.22 -6.39 -4.48
CA ARG A 15 -5.01 -6.99 -5.07
C ARG A 15 -3.98 -7.30 -3.99
N PHE A 16 -3.76 -6.37 -3.05
CA PHE A 16 -2.89 -6.59 -1.90
C PHE A 16 -3.32 -7.83 -1.10
N TRP A 17 -4.59 -7.91 -0.69
CA TRP A 17 -5.06 -9.03 0.13
C TRP A 17 -5.08 -10.36 -0.62
N ARG A 18 -5.29 -10.35 -1.93
CA ARG A 18 -5.16 -11.56 -2.76
C ARG A 18 -3.74 -12.11 -2.69
N SER A 19 -2.73 -11.27 -2.86
CA SER A 19 -1.32 -11.67 -2.75
C SER A 19 -0.96 -12.13 -1.33
N ALA A 20 -1.33 -11.36 -0.30
CA ALA A 20 -1.04 -11.72 1.09
C ALA A 20 -1.61 -13.09 1.49
N LYS A 21 -2.84 -13.38 1.04
CA LYS A 21 -3.48 -14.67 1.31
C LYS A 21 -2.75 -15.82 0.63
N VAL A 22 -2.49 -15.73 -0.67
CA VAL A 22 -1.93 -16.83 -1.45
C VAL A 22 -0.45 -17.07 -1.14
N GLU A 23 0.32 -16.01 -0.91
CA GLU A 23 1.78 -16.11 -0.76
C GLU A 23 2.24 -16.35 0.67
N LYS A 24 1.38 -16.08 1.67
CA LYS A 24 1.75 -16.22 3.08
C LYS A 24 0.67 -16.94 3.88
N ILE A 25 -0.55 -16.40 3.96
CA ILE A 25 -1.53 -16.90 4.95
C ILE A 25 -1.98 -18.34 4.65
N TYR A 26 -2.31 -18.67 3.40
CA TYR A 26 -2.83 -20.01 3.06
C TYR A 26 -1.75 -21.09 3.04
N LEU A 27 -0.47 -20.71 3.06
CA LEU A 27 0.65 -21.65 3.09
C LEU A 27 1.10 -22.01 4.52
N ASN A 28 0.53 -21.36 5.53
CA ASN A 28 0.91 -21.55 6.92
C ASN A 28 -0.30 -22.00 7.74
N GLU A 29 -0.03 -22.88 8.70
CA GLU A 29 -0.96 -23.18 9.79
C GLU A 29 -0.63 -22.28 10.99
N TYR A 30 -1.66 -21.87 11.71
CA TYR A 30 -1.52 -20.92 12.82
C TYR A 30 -2.14 -21.49 14.08
N ASP A 31 -1.31 -21.71 15.10
CA ASP A 31 -1.75 -22.20 16.41
C ASP A 31 -2.59 -21.16 17.18
N ASN A 32 -2.35 -19.88 16.90
CA ASN A 32 -3.08 -18.78 17.53
C ASN A 32 -3.12 -17.54 16.64
N VAL A 33 -4.06 -16.65 16.96
CA VAL A 33 -4.29 -15.40 16.22
C VAL A 33 -3.11 -14.43 16.34
N SER A 34 -2.28 -14.51 17.40
CA SER A 34 -1.11 -13.65 17.54
C SER A 34 -0.08 -13.93 16.45
N ILE A 35 0.22 -15.20 16.19
CA ILE A 35 1.16 -15.60 15.13
C ILE A 35 0.66 -15.12 13.77
N LEU A 36 -0.64 -15.28 13.48
CA LEU A 36 -1.24 -14.75 12.24
C LEU A 36 -1.06 -13.23 12.13
N LYS A 37 -1.27 -12.48 13.22
CA LYS A 37 -1.09 -11.01 13.23
C LYS A 37 0.36 -10.61 12.96
N ASP A 38 1.32 -11.31 13.56
CA ASP A 38 2.74 -11.05 13.36
C ASP A 38 3.16 -11.34 11.91
N ASP A 39 2.66 -12.43 11.33
CA ASP A 39 2.88 -12.77 9.92
C ASP A 39 2.26 -11.75 8.96
N VAL A 40 1.04 -11.26 9.25
CA VAL A 40 0.41 -10.19 8.47
C VAL A 40 1.23 -8.90 8.56
N LYS A 41 1.70 -8.52 9.76
CA LYS A 41 2.55 -7.35 9.95
C LYS A 41 3.86 -7.47 9.17
N TRP A 42 4.50 -8.65 9.24
CA TRP A 42 5.70 -8.94 8.47
C TRP A 42 5.44 -8.83 6.96
N TYR A 43 4.34 -9.41 6.47
CA TYR A 43 4.00 -9.37 5.05
C TYR A 43 3.74 -7.95 4.55
N ILE A 44 3.09 -7.10 5.35
CA ILE A 44 2.90 -5.67 5.03
C ILE A 44 4.25 -4.95 4.91
N GLU A 45 5.19 -5.18 5.83
CA GLU A 45 6.55 -4.60 5.74
C GLU A 45 7.25 -5.07 4.45
N PHE A 46 7.22 -6.37 4.19
CA PHE A 46 7.80 -6.95 2.99
C PHE A 46 7.20 -6.33 1.71
N TYR A 47 5.87 -6.26 1.64
CA TYR A 47 5.16 -5.73 0.48
C TYR A 47 5.52 -4.26 0.24
N ASN A 48 5.53 -3.43 1.29
CA ASN A 48 5.77 -2.00 1.14
C ASN A 48 7.23 -1.65 0.89
N HIS A 49 8.18 -2.36 1.51
CA HIS A 49 9.59 -1.96 1.54
C HIS A 49 10.54 -2.85 0.74
N ARG A 50 10.07 -4.01 0.26
CA ARG A 50 10.93 -5.00 -0.40
C ARG A 50 10.39 -5.48 -1.73
N ARG A 51 9.07 -5.61 -1.88
CA ARG A 51 8.45 -6.07 -3.13
C ARG A 51 8.50 -5.00 -4.21
N PHE A 52 8.96 -5.38 -5.40
CA PHE A 52 8.88 -4.56 -6.60
C PHE A 52 7.56 -4.83 -7.34
N HIS A 53 6.95 -3.77 -7.86
CA HIS A 53 5.70 -3.85 -8.61
C HIS A 53 5.88 -3.33 -10.03
N GLU A 54 5.57 -4.15 -11.02
CA GLU A 54 5.64 -3.79 -12.45
C GLU A 54 4.75 -2.56 -12.77
N THR A 55 3.55 -2.50 -12.18
CA THR A 55 2.64 -1.35 -12.32
C THR A 55 3.17 -0.06 -11.68
N LEU A 56 4.24 -0.15 -10.89
CA LEU A 56 4.93 0.98 -10.28
C LEU A 56 6.33 1.15 -10.90
N GLU A 57 6.52 0.78 -12.16
CA GLU A 57 7.82 0.88 -12.86
C GLU A 57 8.94 0.14 -12.10
N TYR A 58 8.61 -1.02 -11.53
CA TYR A 58 9.50 -1.79 -10.67
C TYR A 58 10.05 -0.99 -9.48
N GLN A 59 9.26 -0.07 -8.93
CA GLN A 59 9.51 0.55 -7.64
C GLN A 59 8.81 -0.21 -6.51
N LYS A 60 9.28 0.06 -5.29
CA LYS A 60 8.64 -0.40 -4.05
C LYS A 60 7.47 0.54 -3.71
N PRO A 61 6.34 0.03 -3.20
CA PRO A 61 5.18 0.87 -2.87
C PRO A 61 5.53 2.04 -1.95
N MET A 62 6.38 1.82 -0.95
CA MET A 62 6.77 2.89 -0.03
C MET A 62 7.61 3.98 -0.71
N ASN A 63 8.43 3.65 -1.71
CA ASN A 63 9.19 4.65 -2.46
C ASN A 63 8.23 5.60 -3.19
N VAL A 64 7.26 5.03 -3.92
CA VAL A 64 6.25 5.81 -4.65
C VAL A 64 5.43 6.68 -3.70
N TYR A 65 5.04 6.15 -2.54
CA TYR A 65 4.33 6.91 -1.52
C TYR A 65 5.14 8.11 -1.02
N HIS A 66 6.42 7.91 -0.66
CA HIS A 66 7.28 8.99 -0.19
C HIS A 66 7.55 10.05 -1.26
N GLU A 67 7.74 9.66 -2.52
CA GLU A 67 7.89 10.62 -3.61
C GLU A 67 6.60 11.42 -3.83
N GLY A 68 5.43 10.78 -3.74
CA GLY A 68 4.13 11.45 -3.79
C GLY A 68 3.96 12.49 -2.68
N LEU A 69 4.36 12.17 -1.45
CA LEU A 69 4.32 13.13 -0.33
C LEU A 69 5.19 14.36 -0.61
N LYS A 70 6.43 14.18 -1.08
CA LYS A 70 7.34 15.29 -1.40
C LYS A 70 6.77 16.21 -2.49
N LEU A 71 6.06 15.65 -3.47
CA LEU A 71 5.42 16.45 -4.53
C LEU A 71 4.29 17.30 -3.95
N ASN A 72 3.46 16.74 -3.08
CA ASN A 72 2.38 17.47 -2.43
C ASN A 72 2.91 18.62 -1.55
N ASP A 73 3.96 18.38 -0.76
CA ASP A 73 4.59 19.41 0.07
C ASP A 73 5.12 20.60 -0.77
N ARG A 74 5.68 20.29 -1.95
CA ARG A 74 6.18 21.31 -2.89
C ARG A 74 5.04 22.10 -3.52
N THR A 75 3.98 21.41 -3.97
CA THR A 75 2.83 22.08 -4.59
C THR A 75 2.12 23.01 -3.62
N ASP A 76 2.02 22.62 -2.35
CA ASP A 76 1.42 23.44 -1.31
C ASP A 76 2.30 24.69 -1.07
N SER A 77 3.63 24.52 -0.96
CA SER A 77 4.56 25.64 -0.79
C SER A 77 4.62 26.64 -1.95
N ASP A 78 4.35 26.21 -3.19
CA ASP A 78 4.36 27.06 -4.38
C ASP A 78 2.97 27.67 -4.68
N SER A 79 1.92 27.17 -4.03
CA SER A 79 0.60 27.80 -4.02
C SER A 79 0.57 29.01 -3.09
N ASP A 80 1.18 28.90 -1.90
CA ASP A 80 1.30 30.02 -0.94
C ASP A 80 2.12 31.21 -1.51
N LYS A 81 3.16 30.95 -2.31
CA LYS A 81 3.98 32.00 -2.93
C LYS A 81 3.29 32.76 -4.07
N ARG A 82 2.19 32.22 -4.63
CA ARG A 82 1.46 32.84 -5.75
C ARG A 82 0.28 33.70 -5.31
N VAL A 83 0.01 33.76 -4.02
CA VAL A 83 -1.11 34.52 -3.41
C VAL A 83 -0.61 35.78 -2.65
N GLY A 84 0.71 36.05 -2.68
CA GLY A 84 1.34 37.23 -2.06
C GLY A 84 1.61 38.37 -3.02
#